data_AF-A0A831JPJ6-F1
#
_entry.id   AF-A0A831JPJ6-F1
#
_cell.length_a   1.000
_cell.length_b   1.000
_cell.length_c   1.000
_cell.angle_alpha   90.00
_cell.angle_beta   90.00
_cell.angle_gamma   90.00
#
_symmetry.space_group_name_H-M   'P 1'
#
loop_
_entity.id
_entity.type
_entity.pdbx_description
1 polymer ?
#
loop_
_entity_poly.entity_id
_entity_poly.type
_entity_poly.pdbx_seq_one_letter_code
_entity_poly.pdbx_strand_id
1 'polypeptide(L)'
;MLIQCTKKLLDVIERKPVSYEEENLLFCWHANLITLNRRKTIVLVNDKNRYVVVLYGLKAKDFKRLDEAILNAIRLTLLDECIDEEIVEEYVRQSEEILYGKTKNSSYVGKMNAACNVVYLYEDLLLDNTVYQTFVSKVASRYWVGKQEEGYISPSKEMFKDLEAFAGRPIFKCRAVELKVTLEMENHNIWRRLIVPLNSTFTQLHKVLQAAFGWLDYHLHEFFIYGDEMQDISFINHPSYNKAGYKPVVNLV
;
A
#
# COMPACT_ATOMS: atom_id res chain seq x y z
N MET A 1 -6.45 -20.78 1.25
CA MET A 1 -6.43 -19.67 0.26
C MET A 1 -6.23 -20.23 -1.14
N LEU A 2 -6.96 -19.71 -2.13
CA LEU A 2 -6.83 -20.10 -3.54
C LEU A 2 -6.04 -19.03 -4.31
N ILE A 3 -4.98 -19.44 -5.01
CA ILE A 3 -4.18 -18.57 -5.89
C ILE A 3 -4.32 -19.01 -7.34
N GLN A 4 -5.05 -18.24 -8.13
CA GLN A 4 -5.33 -18.49 -9.53
C GLN A 4 -4.26 -17.86 -10.41
N CYS A 5 -3.38 -18.71 -10.93
CA CYS A 5 -2.17 -18.28 -11.60
C CYS A 5 -2.34 -18.18 -13.11
N THR A 6 -1.72 -17.16 -13.71
CA THR A 6 -1.52 -17.14 -15.16
C THR A 6 -0.61 -18.29 -15.59
N LYS A 7 -0.70 -18.71 -16.86
CA LYS A 7 0.15 -19.78 -17.40
C LYS A 7 1.63 -19.52 -17.16
N LYS A 8 2.08 -18.27 -17.35
CA LYS A 8 3.48 -17.84 -17.11
C LYS A 8 3.94 -18.12 -15.68
N LEU A 9 3.07 -17.91 -14.68
CA LEU A 9 3.40 -18.16 -13.29
C LEU A 9 3.38 -19.67 -12.99
N LEU A 10 2.38 -20.40 -13.48
CA LEU A 10 2.30 -21.87 -13.34
C LEU A 10 3.54 -22.58 -13.88
N ASP A 11 4.02 -22.15 -15.05
CA ASP A 11 5.21 -22.71 -15.70
C ASP A 11 6.48 -22.50 -14.85
N VAL A 12 6.54 -21.45 -14.03
CA VAL A 12 7.69 -21.13 -13.17
C VAL A 12 7.64 -21.83 -11.82
N ILE A 13 6.45 -22.02 -11.25
CA ILE A 13 6.30 -22.66 -9.94
C ILE A 13 6.28 -24.19 -10.04
N GLU A 14 6.12 -24.74 -11.25
CA GLU A 14 6.08 -26.18 -11.55
C GLU A 14 5.05 -26.97 -10.71
N ARG A 15 4.02 -26.28 -10.22
CA ARG A 15 2.92 -26.88 -9.43
C ARG A 15 1.76 -27.27 -10.32
N LYS A 16 1.17 -28.44 -10.07
CA LYS A 16 -0.03 -28.88 -10.77
C LYS A 16 -1.23 -28.08 -10.27
N PRO A 17 -1.97 -27.38 -11.16
CA PRO A 17 -3.14 -26.64 -10.74
C PRO A 17 -4.28 -27.59 -10.38
N VAL A 18 -5.00 -27.26 -9.31
CA VAL A 18 -6.19 -27.99 -8.85
C VAL A 18 -7.47 -27.33 -9.34
N SER A 19 -8.54 -28.13 -9.46
CA SER A 19 -9.91 -27.63 -9.60
C SER A 19 -10.47 -27.40 -8.21
N TYR A 20 -11.18 -26.29 -8.00
CA TYR A 20 -11.73 -25.92 -6.69
C TYR A 20 -13.05 -25.18 -6.87
N GLU A 21 -13.99 -25.35 -5.93
CA GLU A 21 -15.24 -24.59 -5.85
C GLU A 21 -15.08 -23.43 -4.87
N GLU A 22 -15.41 -22.23 -5.32
CA GLU A 22 -15.10 -21.02 -4.57
C GLU A 22 -16.12 -20.76 -3.48
N GLU A 23 -15.76 -21.11 -2.25
CA GLU A 23 -16.64 -20.84 -1.11
C GLU A 23 -16.59 -19.36 -0.70
N ASN A 24 -15.41 -18.73 -0.71
CA ASN A 24 -15.26 -17.36 -0.26
C ASN A 24 -14.20 -16.57 -1.08
N LEU A 25 -14.69 -15.61 -1.88
CA LEU A 25 -13.88 -14.77 -2.74
C LEU A 25 -12.88 -13.88 -1.99
N LEU A 26 -13.09 -13.61 -0.70
CA LEU A 26 -12.15 -12.84 0.12
C LEU A 26 -10.80 -13.57 0.28
N PHE A 27 -10.80 -14.91 0.20
CA PHE A 27 -9.62 -15.77 0.29
C PHE A 27 -9.16 -16.30 -1.09
N CYS A 28 -9.70 -15.73 -2.17
CA CYS A 28 -9.34 -16.06 -3.53
C CYS A 28 -8.57 -14.88 -4.14
N TRP A 29 -7.45 -15.20 -4.78
CA TRP A 29 -6.60 -14.21 -5.44
C TRP A 29 -6.22 -14.70 -6.82
N HIS A 30 -6.15 -13.80 -7.77
CA HIS A 30 -5.41 -14.03 -9.01
C HIS A 30 -3.96 -13.60 -8.84
N ALA A 31 -3.03 -14.30 -9.50
CA ALA A 31 -1.62 -13.96 -9.50
C ALA A 31 -1.04 -13.97 -10.92
N ASN A 32 -0.27 -12.93 -11.26
CA ASN A 32 0.43 -12.83 -12.53
C ASN A 32 1.92 -12.61 -12.31
N LEU A 33 2.72 -13.24 -13.18
CA LEU A 33 4.16 -13.05 -13.24
C LEU A 33 4.49 -12.05 -14.35
N ILE A 34 5.02 -10.89 -13.96
CA ILE A 34 5.52 -9.86 -14.87
C ILE A 34 7.03 -9.63 -14.65
N THR A 35 7.63 -8.83 -15.52
CA THR A 35 9.02 -8.39 -15.39
C THR A 35 9.05 -6.87 -15.27
N LEU A 36 9.57 -6.38 -14.15
CA LEU A 36 9.79 -4.96 -13.87
C LEU A 36 11.27 -4.73 -13.61
N ASN A 37 11.88 -3.73 -14.24
CA ASN A 37 13.31 -3.44 -14.07
C ASN A 37 14.21 -4.69 -14.22
N ARG A 38 13.89 -5.55 -15.21
CA ARG A 38 14.55 -6.84 -15.49
C ARG A 38 14.46 -7.88 -14.35
N ARG A 39 13.55 -7.69 -13.39
CA ARG A 39 13.34 -8.60 -12.25
C ARG A 39 11.95 -9.24 -12.29
N LYS A 40 11.88 -10.51 -11.85
CA LYS A 40 10.62 -11.25 -11.71
C LYS A 40 9.77 -10.62 -10.62
N THR A 41 8.51 -10.32 -10.95
CA THR A 41 7.56 -9.64 -10.06
C THR A 41 6.23 -10.38 -10.11
N ILE A 42 5.69 -10.70 -8.95
CA ILE A 42 4.35 -11.27 -8.81
C ILE A 42 3.40 -10.15 -8.38
N VAL A 43 2.33 -9.98 -9.15
CA VAL A 43 1.21 -9.10 -8.80
C VAL A 43 0.01 -9.99 -8.44
N LEU A 44 -0.46 -9.86 -7.21
CA LEU A 44 -1.64 -10.51 -6.67
C LEU A 44 -2.80 -9.52 -6.70
N VAL A 45 -3.99 -10.00 -7.05
CA VAL A 45 -5.24 -9.21 -7.04
C VAL A 45 -6.32 -10.05 -6.37
N ASN A 46 -6.93 -9.52 -5.31
CA ASN A 46 -8.02 -10.20 -4.61
C ASN A 46 -9.28 -10.26 -5.49
N ASP A 47 -9.97 -11.40 -5.45
CA ASP A 47 -11.11 -11.64 -6.34
C ASP A 47 -12.36 -10.87 -5.95
N LYS A 48 -12.53 -10.59 -4.65
CA LYS A 48 -13.69 -9.88 -4.12
C LYS A 48 -13.56 -8.37 -4.28
N ASN A 49 -12.46 -7.81 -3.78
CA ASN A 49 -12.28 -6.35 -3.65
C ASN A 49 -11.19 -5.76 -4.53
N ARG A 50 -10.45 -6.59 -5.28
CA ARG A 50 -9.41 -6.14 -6.22
C ARG A 50 -8.19 -5.52 -5.57
N TYR A 51 -8.02 -5.72 -4.26
CA TYR A 51 -6.83 -5.27 -3.54
C TYR A 51 -5.58 -5.89 -4.15
N VAL A 52 -4.53 -5.08 -4.28
CA VAL A 52 -3.30 -5.44 -4.99
C VAL A 52 -2.19 -5.68 -3.98
N VAL A 53 -1.48 -6.81 -4.12
CA VAL A 53 -0.24 -7.10 -3.37
C VAL A 53 0.88 -7.38 -4.35
N VAL A 54 2.04 -6.77 -4.14
CA VAL A 54 3.18 -6.82 -5.06
C VAL A 54 4.38 -7.45 -4.37
N LEU A 55 4.92 -8.50 -5.00
CA LEU A 55 6.22 -9.07 -4.68
C LEU A 55 7.19 -8.74 -5.82
N TYR A 56 8.32 -8.12 -5.51
CA TYR A 56 9.30 -7.65 -6.49
C TYR A 56 10.65 -8.34 -6.30
N GLY A 57 11.43 -8.49 -7.37
CA GLY A 57 12.80 -8.96 -7.25
C GLY A 57 12.95 -10.45 -6.91
N LEU A 58 11.92 -11.28 -7.15
CA LEU A 58 11.94 -12.69 -6.73
C LEU A 58 13.06 -13.48 -7.40
N LYS A 59 13.81 -14.24 -6.59
CA LYS A 59 14.86 -15.17 -6.99
C LYS A 59 14.38 -16.61 -6.83
N ALA A 60 15.16 -17.57 -7.35
CA ALA A 60 14.81 -18.99 -7.29
C ALA A 60 14.51 -19.49 -5.87
N LYS A 61 15.20 -18.98 -4.85
CA LYS A 61 14.95 -19.33 -3.44
C LYS A 61 13.55 -18.89 -2.96
N ASP A 62 13.05 -17.78 -3.49
CA ASP A 62 11.77 -17.21 -3.09
C ASP A 62 10.62 -18.02 -3.71
N PHE A 63 10.77 -18.48 -4.96
CA PHE A 63 9.83 -19.40 -5.60
C PHE A 63 9.75 -20.76 -4.88
N LYS A 64 10.85 -21.25 -4.28
CA LYS A 64 10.83 -22.48 -3.46
C LYS A 64 9.99 -22.32 -2.18
N ARG A 65 9.86 -21.09 -1.67
CA ARG A 65 9.08 -20.74 -0.46
C ARG A 65 7.92 -19.80 -0.82
N LEU A 66 7.32 -19.99 -2.00
CA LEU A 66 6.35 -19.04 -2.54
C LEU A 66 5.12 -18.87 -1.64
N ASP A 67 4.64 -19.96 -1.02
CA ASP A 67 3.47 -19.92 -0.14
C ASP A 67 3.69 -18.96 1.02
N GLU A 68 4.82 -19.10 1.70
CA GLU A 68 5.24 -18.21 2.78
C GLU A 68 5.48 -16.78 2.28
N ALA A 69 6.09 -16.62 1.10
CA ALA A 69 6.31 -15.31 0.52
C ALA A 69 4.98 -14.57 0.25
N ILE A 70 3.98 -15.25 -0.29
CA ILE A 70 2.65 -14.68 -0.55
C ILE A 70 1.96 -14.31 0.77
N LEU A 71 1.90 -15.22 1.74
CA LEU A 71 1.27 -14.96 3.04
C LEU A 71 1.96 -13.79 3.76
N ASN A 72 3.30 -13.73 3.75
CA ASN A 72 4.05 -12.62 4.32
C ASN A 72 3.81 -11.30 3.58
N ALA A 73 3.73 -11.31 2.24
CA ALA A 73 3.43 -10.12 1.47
C ALA A 73 2.05 -9.54 1.83
N ILE A 74 1.03 -10.39 1.94
CA ILE A 74 -0.32 -9.98 2.37
C ILE A 74 -0.28 -9.46 3.80
N ARG A 75 0.26 -10.25 4.74
CA ARG A 75 0.40 -9.89 6.17
C ARG A 75 1.04 -8.52 6.35
N LEU A 76 2.25 -8.34 5.80
CA LEU A 76 3.01 -7.09 5.95
C LEU A 76 2.27 -5.91 5.32
N THR A 77 1.60 -6.12 4.18
CA THR A 77 0.83 -5.05 3.53
C THR A 77 -0.36 -4.62 4.37
N LEU A 78 -1.11 -5.57 4.96
CA LEU A 78 -2.26 -5.24 5.81
C LEU A 78 -1.85 -4.57 7.13
N LEU A 79 -0.76 -5.02 7.76
CA LEU A 79 -0.18 -4.36 8.93
C LEU A 79 0.27 -2.93 8.59
N ASP A 80 0.83 -2.70 7.40
CA ASP A 80 1.23 -1.38 6.91
C ASP A 80 0.03 -0.48 6.51
N GLU A 81 -1.18 -1.03 6.38
CA GLU A 81 -2.45 -0.31 6.34
C GLU A 81 -3.03 -0.05 7.75
N CYS A 82 -2.28 -0.37 8.81
CA CYS A 82 -2.67 -0.22 10.22
C CYS A 82 -3.85 -1.11 10.64
N ILE A 83 -4.04 -2.25 9.96
CA ILE A 83 -5.04 -3.25 10.37
C ILE A 83 -4.53 -3.98 11.62
N ASP A 84 -5.43 -4.26 12.56
CA ASP A 84 -5.16 -4.97 13.82
C ASP A 84 -4.46 -6.30 13.52
N GLU A 85 -3.30 -6.50 14.15
CA GLU A 85 -2.50 -7.71 14.03
C GLU A 85 -3.31 -8.97 14.34
N GLU A 86 -4.23 -8.93 15.30
CA GLU A 86 -5.10 -10.06 15.62
C GLU A 86 -5.97 -10.46 14.41
N ILE A 87 -6.53 -9.47 13.71
CA ILE A 87 -7.37 -9.68 12.53
C ILE A 87 -6.53 -10.15 11.33
N VAL A 88 -5.32 -9.59 11.17
CA VAL A 88 -4.39 -10.03 10.12
C VAL A 88 -4.02 -11.51 10.33
N GLU A 89 -3.67 -11.91 11.55
CA GLU A 89 -3.33 -13.30 11.84
C GLU A 89 -4.54 -14.23 11.74
N GLU A 90 -5.76 -13.78 12.07
CA GLU A 90 -6.99 -14.53 11.81
C GLU A 90 -7.20 -14.77 10.30
N TYR A 91 -7.03 -13.73 9.48
CA TYR A 91 -7.13 -13.82 8.02
C TYR A 91 -6.09 -14.79 7.43
N VAL A 92 -4.83 -14.67 7.89
CA VAL A 92 -3.73 -15.51 7.41
C VAL A 92 -3.89 -16.96 7.87
N ARG A 93 -4.41 -17.20 9.09
CA ARG A 93 -4.67 -18.56 9.60
C ARG A 93 -5.71 -19.31 8.77
N GLN A 94 -6.77 -18.64 8.33
CA GLN A 94 -7.74 -19.22 7.39
C GLN A 94 -7.14 -19.46 5.99
N SER A 95 -5.91 -18.98 5.76
CA SER A 95 -5.21 -19.00 4.48
C SER A 95 -3.96 -19.89 4.48
N GLU A 96 -3.66 -20.62 5.56
CA GLU A 96 -2.41 -21.38 5.72
C GLU A 96 -2.16 -22.41 4.61
N GLU A 97 -3.20 -23.12 4.17
CA GLU A 97 -3.10 -23.98 2.99
C GLU A 97 -3.33 -23.15 1.71
N ILE A 98 -2.29 -23.06 0.88
CA ILE A 98 -2.39 -22.42 -0.44
C ILE A 98 -2.59 -23.48 -1.53
N LEU A 99 -3.72 -23.37 -2.21
CA LEU A 99 -4.03 -24.13 -3.40
C LEU A 99 -3.77 -23.27 -4.64
N TYR A 100 -3.22 -23.88 -5.69
CA TYR A 100 -2.92 -23.20 -6.95
C TYR A 100 -3.92 -23.63 -8.01
N GLY A 101 -4.61 -22.66 -8.62
CA GLY A 101 -5.58 -22.88 -9.69
C GLY A 101 -5.13 -22.25 -11.01
N LYS A 102 -5.84 -22.58 -12.10
CA LYS A 102 -5.74 -21.81 -13.35
C LYS A 102 -6.59 -20.55 -13.26
N THR A 103 -6.23 -19.52 -14.03
CA THR A 103 -7.07 -18.34 -14.28
C THR A 103 -8.46 -18.76 -14.78
N LYS A 104 -9.52 -18.15 -14.23
CA LYS A 104 -10.93 -18.42 -14.58
C LYS A 104 -11.26 -18.17 -16.05
N ASN A 105 -11.14 -16.91 -16.46
CA ASN A 105 -11.67 -16.41 -17.72
C ASN A 105 -10.98 -15.12 -18.12
N SER A 106 -11.22 -14.71 -19.36
CA SER A 106 -10.63 -13.50 -19.97
C SER A 106 -10.96 -12.22 -19.21
N SER A 107 -12.10 -12.13 -18.52
CA SER A 107 -12.47 -10.98 -17.71
C SER A 107 -11.49 -10.80 -16.53
N TYR A 108 -11.25 -11.84 -15.74
CA TYR A 108 -10.27 -11.79 -14.63
C TYR A 108 -8.85 -11.52 -15.13
N VAL A 109 -8.46 -12.06 -16.29
CA VAL A 109 -7.18 -11.73 -16.92
C VAL A 109 -7.10 -10.24 -17.27
N GLY A 110 -8.16 -9.65 -17.81
CA GLY A 110 -8.23 -8.22 -18.08
C GLY A 110 -8.11 -7.36 -16.82
N LYS A 111 -8.80 -7.76 -15.74
CA LYS A 111 -8.73 -7.12 -14.42
C LYS A 111 -7.31 -7.17 -13.84
N MET A 112 -6.64 -8.30 -13.97
CA MET A 112 -5.25 -8.52 -13.55
C MET A 112 -4.28 -7.66 -14.37
N ASN A 113 -4.44 -7.59 -15.68
CA ASN A 113 -3.60 -6.75 -16.54
C ASN A 113 -3.76 -5.26 -16.20
N ALA A 114 -4.98 -4.81 -15.89
CA ALA A 114 -5.21 -3.44 -15.41
C ALA A 114 -4.45 -3.16 -14.11
N ALA A 115 -4.48 -4.08 -13.14
CA ALA A 115 -3.70 -3.95 -11.92
C ALA A 115 -2.19 -3.93 -12.19
N CYS A 116 -1.69 -4.79 -13.09
CA CYS A 116 -0.28 -4.76 -13.51
C CYS A 116 0.11 -3.40 -14.09
N ASN A 117 -0.73 -2.82 -14.96
CA ASN A 117 -0.49 -1.49 -15.54
C ASN A 117 -0.40 -0.40 -14.46
N VAL A 118 -1.25 -0.46 -13.42
CA VAL A 118 -1.15 0.46 -12.28
C VAL A 118 0.18 0.28 -11.54
N VAL A 119 0.64 -0.97 -11.35
CA VAL A 119 1.94 -1.23 -10.70
C VAL A 119 3.10 -0.67 -11.52
N TYR A 120 3.05 -0.73 -12.86
CA TYR A 120 4.06 -0.11 -13.73
C TYR A 120 4.21 1.41 -13.48
N LEU A 121 3.12 2.11 -13.14
CA LEU A 121 3.17 3.56 -12.84
C LEU A 121 3.97 3.91 -11.58
N TYR A 122 4.25 2.92 -10.73
CA TYR A 122 4.96 3.08 -9.47
C TYR A 122 6.29 2.31 -9.44
N GLU A 123 6.85 1.96 -10.60
CA GLU A 123 8.06 1.14 -10.68
C GLU A 123 9.29 1.81 -10.03
N ASP A 124 9.38 3.14 -10.08
CA ASP A 124 10.46 3.91 -9.45
C ASP A 124 10.40 3.91 -7.92
N LEU A 125 9.27 3.48 -7.34
CA LEU A 125 9.06 3.41 -5.89
C LEU A 125 9.30 1.99 -5.33
N LEU A 126 9.73 1.06 -6.19
CA LEU A 126 10.07 -0.30 -5.80
C LEU A 126 11.39 -0.32 -5.02
N LEU A 127 11.39 -1.05 -3.91
CA LEU A 127 12.54 -1.19 -3.02
C LEU A 127 13.35 -2.42 -3.36
N ASP A 128 14.66 -2.25 -3.59
CA ASP A 128 15.58 -3.34 -3.93
C ASP A 128 15.99 -4.23 -2.73
N ASN A 129 15.83 -3.72 -1.51
CA ASN A 129 16.26 -4.38 -0.28
C ASN A 129 15.22 -5.36 0.30
N THR A 130 14.01 -5.41 -0.25
CA THR A 130 12.94 -6.32 0.18
C THR A 130 12.19 -6.87 -1.04
N VAL A 131 11.64 -8.07 -0.91
CA VAL A 131 10.70 -8.59 -1.93
C VAL A 131 9.27 -8.08 -1.68
N TYR A 132 8.96 -7.65 -0.45
CA TYR A 132 7.61 -7.26 -0.03
C TYR A 132 7.40 -5.77 -0.24
N GLN A 133 6.64 -5.40 -1.27
CA GLN A 133 6.47 -4.00 -1.69
C GLN A 133 5.21 -3.40 -1.10
N THR A 134 5.16 -3.23 0.23
CA THR A 134 3.95 -2.79 0.93
C THR A 134 3.49 -1.42 0.44
N PHE A 135 4.41 -0.45 0.32
CA PHE A 135 4.08 0.89 -0.18
C PHE A 135 3.41 0.87 -1.56
N VAL A 136 4.04 0.19 -2.54
CA VAL A 136 3.51 0.05 -3.90
C VAL A 136 2.16 -0.68 -3.90
N SER A 137 2.02 -1.74 -3.09
CA SER A 137 0.76 -2.48 -2.92
C SER A 137 -0.37 -1.58 -2.45
N LYS A 138 -0.12 -0.75 -1.44
CA LYS A 138 -1.11 0.20 -0.91
C LYS A 138 -1.47 1.29 -1.92
N VAL A 139 -0.49 1.89 -2.62
CA VAL A 139 -0.80 2.95 -3.60
C VAL A 139 -1.51 2.41 -4.84
N ALA A 140 -1.13 1.22 -5.32
CA ALA A 140 -1.84 0.55 -6.41
C ALA A 140 -3.30 0.24 -6.02
N SER A 141 -3.53 -0.15 -4.77
CA SER A 141 -4.86 -0.41 -4.21
C SER A 141 -5.70 0.85 -3.96
N ARG A 142 -5.11 2.05 -4.07
CA ARG A 142 -5.85 3.32 -4.02
C ARG A 142 -6.30 3.81 -5.39
N TYR A 143 -5.81 3.20 -6.47
CA TYR A 143 -6.23 3.52 -7.83
C TYR A 143 -7.67 3.05 -8.07
N TRP A 144 -8.51 3.92 -8.61
CA TRP A 144 -9.92 3.58 -8.87
C TRP A 144 -10.00 2.60 -10.04
N VAL A 145 -10.72 1.51 -9.84
CA VAL A 145 -10.89 0.46 -10.86
C VAL A 145 -12.37 0.21 -11.10
N GLY A 146 -12.73 -0.11 -12.33
CA GLY A 146 -14.11 -0.34 -12.69
C GLY A 146 -14.36 -0.08 -14.15
N LYS A 147 -15.63 -0.11 -14.53
CA LYS A 147 -16.13 0.26 -15.85
C LYS A 147 -17.29 1.21 -15.66
N GLN A 148 -17.54 2.08 -16.62
CA GLN A 148 -18.62 3.05 -16.53
C GLN A 148 -20.00 2.41 -16.22
N GLU A 149 -20.27 1.23 -16.75
CA GLU A 149 -21.53 0.49 -16.54
C GLU A 149 -21.66 -0.14 -15.14
N GLU A 150 -20.55 -0.58 -14.55
CA GLU A 150 -20.50 -1.28 -13.25
C GLU A 150 -20.17 -0.32 -12.08
N GLY A 151 -19.81 0.92 -12.41
CA GLY A 151 -19.24 1.88 -11.47
C GLY A 151 -17.75 1.67 -11.24
N TYR A 152 -17.17 2.61 -10.50
CA TYR A 152 -15.78 2.56 -10.07
C TYR A 152 -15.71 2.30 -8.57
N ILE A 153 -14.77 1.45 -8.16
CA ILE A 153 -14.47 1.14 -6.77
C ILE A 153 -13.04 1.55 -6.43
N SER A 154 -12.79 1.75 -5.13
CA SER A 154 -11.45 1.89 -4.59
C SER A 154 -11.07 0.58 -3.89
N PRO A 155 -10.13 -0.23 -4.43
CA PRO A 155 -9.83 -1.55 -3.90
C PRO A 155 -9.47 -1.58 -2.42
N SER A 156 -8.69 -0.59 -1.95
CA SER A 156 -8.36 -0.43 -0.53
C SER A 156 -9.59 -0.24 0.34
N LYS A 157 -10.52 0.64 -0.05
CA LYS A 157 -11.78 0.85 0.69
C LYS A 157 -12.64 -0.41 0.73
N GLU A 158 -12.72 -1.15 -0.37
CA GLU A 158 -13.48 -2.40 -0.42
C GLU A 158 -12.82 -3.49 0.43
N MET A 159 -11.49 -3.62 0.43
CA MET A 159 -10.77 -4.54 1.32
C MET A 159 -11.01 -4.22 2.79
N PHE A 160 -11.04 -2.93 3.16
CA PHE A 160 -11.31 -2.52 4.54
C PHE A 160 -12.74 -2.91 4.97
N LYS A 161 -13.74 -2.66 4.12
CA LYS A 161 -15.12 -3.10 4.39
C LYS A 161 -15.21 -4.62 4.54
N ASP A 162 -14.54 -5.36 3.65
CA ASP A 162 -14.56 -6.82 3.68
C ASP A 162 -13.90 -7.38 4.93
N LEU A 163 -12.78 -6.79 5.37
CA LEU A 163 -12.11 -7.19 6.61
C LEU A 163 -12.93 -6.82 7.85
N GLU A 164 -13.63 -5.69 7.85
CA GLU A 164 -14.51 -5.30 8.95
C GLU A 164 -15.71 -6.25 9.06
N ALA A 165 -16.31 -6.62 7.92
CA ALA A 165 -17.35 -7.63 7.87
C ALA A 165 -16.84 -9.02 8.29
N PHE A 166 -15.61 -9.38 7.91
CA PHE A 166 -14.96 -10.62 8.30
C PHE A 166 -14.70 -10.68 9.82
N ALA A 167 -14.17 -9.61 10.40
CA ALA A 167 -13.79 -9.57 11.81
C ALA A 167 -14.97 -9.30 12.75
N GLY A 168 -16.04 -8.66 12.26
CA GLY A 168 -17.20 -8.24 13.06
C GLY A 168 -16.87 -7.15 14.09
N ARG A 169 -15.73 -6.45 13.93
CA ARG A 169 -15.22 -5.41 14.84
C ARG A 169 -14.36 -4.39 14.07
N PRO A 170 -14.13 -3.18 14.62
CA PRO A 170 -13.26 -2.19 13.99
C PRO A 170 -11.89 -2.76 13.67
N ILE A 171 -11.41 -2.50 12.45
CA ILE A 171 -10.20 -3.18 11.95
C ILE A 171 -8.90 -2.42 12.17
N PHE A 172 -8.93 -1.12 12.44
CA PHE A 172 -7.72 -0.32 12.54
C PHE A 172 -7.19 -0.27 13.98
N LYS A 173 -5.93 -0.64 14.16
CA LYS A 173 -5.22 -0.55 15.44
C LYS A 173 -3.73 -0.34 15.19
N CYS A 174 -3.27 0.86 15.48
CA CYS A 174 -1.86 1.22 15.42
C CYS A 174 -1.55 2.29 16.46
N ARG A 175 -0.27 2.49 16.75
CA ARG A 175 0.14 3.67 17.50
C ARG A 175 0.04 4.89 16.60
N ALA A 176 -0.55 5.96 17.12
CA ALA A 176 -0.66 7.24 16.43
C ALA A 176 -0.15 8.37 17.33
N VAL A 177 0.22 9.47 16.70
CA VAL A 177 0.56 10.73 17.37
C VAL A 177 -0.49 11.77 17.07
N GLU A 178 -0.74 12.62 18.06
CA GLU A 178 -1.54 13.81 17.86
C GLU A 178 -0.62 14.98 17.48
N LEU A 179 -0.82 15.52 16.28
CA LEU A 179 -0.07 16.64 15.75
C LEU A 179 -0.96 17.89 15.78
N LYS A 180 -0.45 18.97 16.38
CA LYS A 180 -1.03 20.30 16.19
C LYS A 180 -0.29 20.99 15.03
N VAL A 181 -1.02 21.22 13.94
CA VAL A 181 -0.48 21.89 12.75
C VAL A 181 -1.03 23.30 12.70
N THR A 182 -0.15 24.28 12.61
CA THR A 182 -0.50 25.72 12.55
C THR A 182 0.04 26.30 11.25
N LEU A 183 -0.79 27.05 10.52
CA LEU A 183 -0.35 27.81 9.37
C LEU A 183 0.25 29.13 9.85
N GLU A 184 1.50 29.39 9.48
CA GLU A 184 2.15 30.66 9.79
C GLU A 184 1.63 31.76 8.85
N MET A 185 0.62 32.49 9.30
CA MET A 185 0.07 33.66 8.62
C MET A 185 0.01 34.83 9.58
N GLU A 186 0.35 36.04 9.11
CA GLU A 186 0.51 37.22 9.98
C GLU A 186 -0.74 37.54 10.81
N ASN A 187 -1.92 37.50 10.18
CA ASN A 187 -3.16 38.00 10.76
C ASN A 187 -4.23 36.93 10.98
N HIS A 188 -3.90 35.65 10.79
CA HIS A 188 -4.87 34.56 10.87
C HIS A 188 -4.33 33.41 11.71
N ASN A 189 -5.08 33.02 12.73
CA ASN A 189 -4.78 31.85 13.55
C ASN A 189 -5.51 30.62 13.00
N ILE A 190 -4.92 29.98 11.98
CA ILE A 190 -5.46 28.75 11.40
C ILE A 190 -4.64 27.56 11.86
N TRP A 191 -5.28 26.61 12.53
CA TRP A 191 -4.66 25.37 12.98
C TRP A 191 -5.59 24.16 12.84
N ARG A 192 -5.01 22.95 12.90
CA ARG A 192 -5.69 21.65 12.91
C ARG A 192 -5.03 20.74 13.95
N ARG A 193 -5.82 19.89 14.60
CA ARG A 193 -5.33 18.76 15.40
C ARG A 193 -5.56 17.49 14.58
N LEU A 194 -4.50 16.74 14.32
CA LEU A 194 -4.51 15.56 13.44
C LEU A 194 -3.99 14.36 14.21
N ILE A 195 -4.68 13.22 14.09
CA ILE A 195 -4.18 11.94 14.59
C ILE A 195 -3.55 11.24 13.40
N VAL A 196 -2.25 10.96 13.49
CA VAL A 196 -1.46 10.40 12.38
C VAL A 196 -0.77 9.11 12.85
N PRO A 197 -0.90 7.99 12.13
CA PRO A 197 -0.17 6.76 12.45
C PRO A 197 1.34 7.00 12.53
N LEU A 198 2.01 6.42 13.53
CA LEU A 198 3.45 6.65 13.76
C LEU A 198 4.35 6.11 12.65
N ASN A 199 3.88 5.13 11.89
CA ASN A 199 4.56 4.56 10.73
C ASN A 199 4.29 5.35 9.44
N SER A 200 3.64 6.51 9.51
CA SER A 200 3.42 7.36 8.34
C SER A 200 4.73 7.97 7.85
N THR A 201 5.00 7.85 6.56
CA THR A 201 6.05 8.61 5.87
C THR A 201 5.70 10.09 5.78
N PHE A 202 6.68 10.94 5.54
CA PHE A 202 6.43 12.37 5.30
C PHE A 202 5.59 12.64 4.05
N THR A 203 5.71 11.81 3.01
CA THR A 203 4.80 11.86 1.85
C THR A 203 3.35 11.54 2.24
N GLN A 204 3.11 10.61 3.16
CA GLN A 204 1.77 10.34 3.68
C GLN A 204 1.28 11.49 4.56
N LEU A 205 2.14 12.04 5.43
CA LEU A 205 1.82 13.21 6.24
C LEU A 205 1.42 14.40 5.36
N HIS A 206 2.16 14.68 4.28
CA HIS A 206 1.80 15.69 3.29
C HIS A 206 0.38 15.50 2.75
N LYS A 207 0.01 14.29 2.35
CA LYS A 207 -1.35 14.00 1.87
C LYS A 207 -2.42 14.25 2.95
N VAL A 208 -2.11 13.95 4.22
CA VAL A 208 -3.00 14.28 5.35
C VAL A 208 -3.13 15.79 5.51
N LEU A 209 -2.03 16.55 5.39
CA LEU A 209 -2.05 18.01 5.44
C LEU A 209 -2.88 18.61 4.30
N GLN A 210 -2.65 18.15 3.06
CA GLN A 210 -3.41 18.57 1.87
C GLN A 210 -4.91 18.41 2.11
N ALA A 211 -5.34 17.24 2.59
CA ALA A 211 -6.74 16.97 2.91
C ALA A 211 -7.27 17.85 4.07
N ALA A 212 -6.49 18.02 5.14
CA ALA A 212 -6.90 18.77 6.33
C ALA A 212 -7.10 20.28 6.08
N PHE A 213 -6.38 20.83 5.10
CA PHE A 213 -6.45 22.24 4.70
C PHE A 213 -7.19 22.48 3.38
N GLY A 214 -7.69 21.42 2.73
CA GLY A 214 -8.43 21.53 1.47
C GLY A 214 -7.56 21.98 0.28
N TRP A 215 -6.27 21.67 0.34
CA TRP A 215 -5.32 21.96 -0.74
C TRP A 215 -5.35 20.86 -1.81
N LEU A 216 -4.85 21.21 -3.01
CA LEU A 216 -4.95 20.39 -4.22
C LEU A 216 -3.60 19.85 -4.72
N ASP A 217 -2.55 19.92 -3.90
CA ASP A 217 -1.23 19.38 -4.18
C ASP A 217 -0.57 19.95 -5.46
N TYR A 218 -0.82 21.24 -5.76
CA TYR A 218 -0.29 21.91 -6.95
C TYR A 218 1.13 22.48 -6.81
N HIS A 219 1.67 22.51 -5.59
CA HIS A 219 2.95 23.12 -5.31
C HIS A 219 3.90 22.11 -4.67
N LEU A 220 5.19 22.27 -4.94
CA LEU A 220 6.24 21.50 -4.29
C LEU A 220 6.22 21.78 -2.77
N HIS A 221 6.65 20.78 -2.01
CA HIS A 221 6.70 20.82 -0.56
C HIS A 221 7.99 20.14 -0.08
N GLU A 222 8.39 20.49 1.13
CA GLU A 222 9.50 19.86 1.85
C GLU A 222 9.23 19.96 3.35
N PHE A 223 9.91 19.14 4.14
CA PHE A 223 9.78 19.10 5.59
C PHE A 223 11.13 19.34 6.25
N PHE A 224 11.16 20.32 7.16
CA PHE A 224 12.32 20.59 8.00
C PHE A 224 12.07 20.11 9.44
N ILE A 225 13.07 19.42 10.00
CA ILE A 225 13.13 19.14 11.43
C ILE A 225 14.16 20.09 12.03
N TYR A 226 13.78 20.76 13.11
CA TYR A 226 14.59 21.75 13.79
C TYR A 226 15.15 21.18 15.09
N GLY A 227 16.40 21.51 15.39
CA GLY A 227 17.05 21.19 16.67
C GLY A 227 16.92 22.34 17.67
N ASP A 228 17.49 22.15 18.86
CA ASP A 228 17.49 23.17 19.92
C ASP A 228 18.53 24.28 19.70
N GLU A 229 19.44 24.12 18.73
CA GLU A 229 20.40 25.14 18.36
C GLU A 229 19.72 26.32 17.65
N MET A 230 20.12 27.54 18.02
CA MET A 230 19.68 28.76 17.35
C MET A 230 20.56 29.01 16.11
N GLN A 231 19.97 29.46 15.00
CA GLN A 231 20.71 29.99 13.86
C GLN A 231 20.66 31.51 13.81
N ASP A 232 21.67 32.11 13.17
CA ASP A 232 21.63 33.53 12.85
C ASP A 232 20.58 33.82 11.76
N ILE A 233 19.72 34.80 11.99
CA ILE A 233 18.42 34.95 11.31
C ILE A 233 18.54 35.79 10.02
N SER A 234 19.62 35.61 9.26
CA SER A 234 19.93 36.48 8.10
C SER A 234 19.15 36.13 6.82
N PHE A 235 18.39 35.03 6.78
CA PHE A 235 17.75 34.52 5.57
C PHE A 235 16.25 34.21 5.75
N ILE A 236 15.43 35.26 5.92
CA ILE A 236 13.96 35.14 6.08
C ILE A 236 13.29 34.46 4.87
N ASN A 237 13.90 34.56 3.69
CA ASN A 237 13.36 33.97 2.45
C ASN A 237 13.84 32.53 2.18
N HIS A 238 14.66 31.95 3.06
CA HIS A 238 15.09 30.57 2.89
C HIS A 238 13.95 29.61 3.31
N PRO A 239 13.67 28.52 2.60
CA PRO A 239 12.57 27.61 2.95
C PRO A 239 12.68 27.00 4.36
N SER A 240 13.89 26.90 4.90
CA SER A 240 14.15 26.45 6.27
C SER A 240 14.03 27.55 7.32
N TYR A 241 13.48 28.71 6.98
CA TYR A 241 13.27 29.79 7.94
C TYR A 241 12.27 29.36 9.00
N ASN A 242 12.61 29.62 10.26
CA ASN A 242 11.77 29.36 11.41
C ASN A 242 11.69 30.65 12.24
N LYS A 243 10.46 31.13 12.50
CA LYS A 243 10.24 32.38 13.25
C LYS A 243 10.82 32.37 14.67
N ALA A 244 10.95 31.19 15.29
CA ALA A 244 11.56 31.04 16.61
C ALA A 244 13.10 30.98 16.58
N GLY A 245 13.72 30.97 15.39
CA GLY A 245 15.18 31.01 15.22
C GLY A 245 15.89 29.66 15.32
N TYR A 246 15.13 28.56 15.41
CA TYR A 246 15.73 27.22 15.46
C TYR A 246 16.41 26.86 14.14
N LYS A 247 17.54 26.16 14.25
CA LYS A 247 18.34 25.69 13.12
C LYS A 247 17.77 24.38 12.56
N PRO A 248 17.62 24.25 11.23
CA PRO A 248 17.21 22.99 10.62
C PRO A 248 18.34 21.96 10.77
N VAL A 249 18.00 20.77 11.24
CA VAL A 249 18.93 19.64 11.39
C VAL A 249 18.68 18.55 10.34
N VAL A 250 17.48 18.49 9.77
CA VAL A 250 17.12 17.56 8.69
C VAL A 250 16.22 18.28 7.70
N ASN A 251 16.46 18.07 6.40
CA ASN A 251 15.53 18.38 5.32
C ASN A 251 15.07 17.06 4.66
N LEU A 252 13.76 16.89 4.50
CA LEU A 252 13.12 15.74 3.88
C LEU A 252 12.27 16.22 2.71
N VAL A 253 12.59 15.73 1.52
CA VAL A 253 11.93 16.04 0.24
C VAL A 253 11.17 14.82 -0.24
#